data_AF-A0A2R7LKR2-F1
#
_entry.id   AF-A0A2R7LKR2-F1
#
_cell.length_a   1.000
_cell.length_b   1.000
_cell.length_c   1.000
_cell.angle_alpha   90.00
_cell.angle_beta   90.00
_cell.angle_gamma   90.00
#
_symmetry.space_group_name_H-M   'P 1'
#
loop_
_entity.id
_entity.type
_entity.pdbx_description
1 polymer ?
#
loop_
_entity_poly.entity_id
_entity_poly.type
_entity_poly.pdbx_seq_one_letter_code
_entity_poly.pdbx_strand_id
1 'polypeptide(L)'
;MGIFIKNPETERKVRELAQRRGSTLTAAIDQALDQALRAENNTQRPKKSLEEIRAATDRFRRATGLDKLPSTPVSKAEWDALWPTGISEIDNL
;
A
#
# COMPACT_ATOMS: atom_id res chain seq x y z
N MET A 1 20.73 6.71 -26.23
CA MET A 1 20.06 7.66 -25.31
C MET A 1 21.07 8.09 -24.25
N GLY A 2 21.24 9.39 -24.03
CA GLY A 2 22.15 9.92 -23.01
C GLY A 2 21.35 10.41 -21.80
N ILE A 3 21.84 10.12 -20.59
CA ILE A 3 21.28 10.66 -19.34
C ILE A 3 22.05 11.93 -19.01
N PHE A 4 21.35 13.07 -18.90
CA PHE A 4 21.96 14.34 -18.50
C PHE A 4 21.72 14.59 -17.01
N ILE A 5 22.80 14.52 -16.22
CA ILE A 5 22.75 14.75 -14.77
C ILE A 5 23.17 16.19 -14.50
N LYS A 6 22.21 17.05 -14.12
CA LYS A 6 22.48 18.48 -13.86
C LYS A 6 23.30 18.74 -12.59
N ASN A 7 23.28 17.82 -11.64
CA ASN A 7 23.97 17.97 -10.36
C ASN A 7 25.34 17.25 -10.41
N PRO A 8 26.47 17.99 -10.27
CA PRO A 8 27.81 17.42 -10.37
C PRO A 8 28.11 16.36 -9.29
N GLU A 9 27.55 16.51 -8.08
CA GLU A 9 27.71 15.50 -7.03
C GLU A 9 26.99 14.21 -7.37
N THR A 10 25.83 14.28 -8.03
CA THR A 10 25.11 13.10 -8.48
C THR A 10 25.90 12.38 -9.56
N GLU A 11 26.48 13.12 -10.51
CA GLU A 11 27.34 12.52 -11.53
C GLU A 11 28.56 11.83 -10.92
N ARG A 12 29.23 12.48 -9.96
CA ARG A 12 30.36 11.89 -9.22
C ARG A 12 29.98 10.57 -8.56
N LYS A 13 28.84 10.52 -7.86
CA LYS A 13 28.33 9.31 -7.21
C LYS A 13 28.00 8.19 -8.20
N VAL A 14 27.39 8.53 -9.33
CA VAL A 14 27.09 7.54 -10.39
C VAL A 14 28.37 6.95 -10.97
N ARG A 15 29.37 7.80 -11.25
CA ARG A 15 30.69 7.35 -11.75
C ARG A 15 31.37 6.42 -10.75
N GLU A 16 31.38 6.80 -9.49
CA GLU A 16 31.93 5.99 -8.41
C GLU A 16 31.22 4.64 -8.27
N LEU A 17 29.89 4.64 -8.35
CA LEU A 17 29.08 3.41 -8.29
C LEU A 17 29.38 2.48 -9.46
N ALA A 18 29.44 3.03 -10.67
CA ALA A 18 29.77 2.28 -11.89
C ALA A 18 31.18 1.67 -11.82
N GLN A 19 32.16 2.44 -11.35
CA GLN A 19 33.53 1.96 -11.17
C GLN A 19 33.61 0.82 -10.16
N ARG A 20 32.94 0.95 -9.00
CA ARG A 20 32.92 -0.09 -7.96
C ARG A 20 32.23 -1.38 -8.44
N ARG A 21 31.23 -1.27 -9.32
CA ARG A 21 30.47 -2.41 -9.86
C ARG A 21 31.05 -3.00 -11.15
N GLY A 22 32.04 -2.33 -11.76
CA GLY A 22 32.57 -2.73 -13.07
C GLY A 22 31.52 -2.63 -14.19
N SER A 23 30.58 -1.71 -14.08
CA SER A 23 29.46 -1.56 -15.02
C SER A 23 29.45 -0.18 -15.69
N THR A 24 28.60 0.01 -16.70
CA THR A 24 28.40 1.33 -17.33
C THR A 24 27.60 2.25 -16.43
N LEU A 25 27.70 3.58 -16.61
CA LEU A 25 26.93 4.55 -15.83
C LEU A 25 25.43 4.27 -15.88
N THR A 26 24.91 3.97 -17.07
CA THR A 26 23.50 3.63 -17.27
C THR A 26 23.11 2.36 -16.51
N ALA A 27 23.92 1.29 -16.60
CA ALA A 27 23.65 0.04 -15.89
C ALA A 27 23.71 0.21 -14.37
N ALA A 28 24.63 1.04 -13.87
CA ALA A 28 24.73 1.34 -12.44
C ALA A 28 23.50 2.10 -11.92
N ILE A 29 23.01 3.08 -12.69
CA ILE A 29 21.77 3.81 -12.37
C ILE A 29 20.58 2.87 -12.40
N ASP A 30 20.42 2.10 -13.47
CA ASP A 30 19.29 1.20 -13.68
C ASP A 30 19.14 0.22 -12.50
N GLN A 31 20.24 -0.46 -12.15
CA GLN A 31 20.26 -1.38 -11.00
C GLN A 31 19.98 -0.69 -9.66
N ALA A 32 20.47 0.54 -9.47
CA ALA A 32 20.23 1.29 -8.23
C ALA A 32 18.75 1.72 -8.11
N LEU A 33 18.14 2.13 -9.22
CA LEU A 33 16.71 2.46 -9.29
C LEU A 33 15.85 1.22 -9.06
N ASP A 34 16.20 0.09 -9.70
CA ASP A 34 15.54 -1.19 -9.49
C ASP A 34 15.55 -1.60 -8.02
N GLN A 35 16.70 -1.46 -7.37
CA GLN A 35 16.84 -1.77 -5.94
C GLN A 35 15.99 -0.83 -5.07
N ALA A 36 15.97 0.46 -5.36
CA ALA A 36 15.17 1.43 -4.63
C ALA A 36 13.66 1.18 -4.80
N LEU A 37 13.21 0.95 -6.03
CA LEU A 37 11.81 0.63 -6.33
C LEU A 37 11.38 -0.69 -5.70
N ARG A 38 12.24 -1.72 -5.67
CA ARG A 38 11.96 -2.96 -4.96
C ARG A 38 11.85 -2.74 -3.45
N ALA A 39 12.70 -1.90 -2.87
CA ALA A 39 12.62 -1.57 -1.44
C ALA A 39 11.30 -0.84 -1.12
N GLU A 40 10.88 0.11 -1.95
CA GLU A 40 9.60 0.83 -1.78
C GLU A 40 8.38 -0.08 -2.03
N ASN A 41 8.44 -0.99 -3.00
CA ASN A 41 7.37 -1.95 -3.25
C ASN A 41 7.28 -3.03 -2.16
N ASN A 42 8.38 -3.32 -1.48
CA ASN A 42 8.41 -4.24 -0.35
C ASN A 42 7.92 -3.61 0.96
N THR A 43 7.39 -2.37 0.92
CA THR A 43 6.55 -1.81 1.99
C THR A 43 5.17 -2.48 2.03
N GLN A 44 5.08 -3.77 1.72
CA GLN A 44 3.91 -4.57 2.03
C GLN A 44 3.76 -4.52 3.55
N ARG A 45 2.72 -3.80 4.02
CA ARG A 45 2.37 -3.77 5.44
C ARG A 45 2.33 -5.22 5.92
N PRO A 46 2.97 -5.54 7.06
CA PRO A 46 2.95 -6.90 7.57
C PRO A 46 1.50 -7.37 7.63
N LYS A 47 1.23 -8.57 7.10
CA LYS A 47 -0.10 -9.17 7.19
C LYS A 47 -0.44 -9.29 8.67
N LYS A 48 -1.42 -8.51 9.12
CA LYS A 48 -1.88 -8.56 10.50
C LYS A 48 -2.46 -9.94 10.76
N SER A 49 -2.09 -10.52 11.90
CA SER A 49 -2.75 -11.70 12.44
C SER A 49 -4.24 -11.41 12.69
N LEU A 50 -5.05 -12.47 12.77
CA LEU A 50 -6.47 -12.34 13.11
C LEU A 50 -6.67 -11.67 14.48
N GLU A 51 -5.76 -11.90 15.42
CA GLU A 51 -5.78 -11.28 16.74
C GLU A 51 -5.53 -9.77 16.66
N GLU A 52 -4.56 -9.34 15.86
CA GLU A 52 -4.28 -7.91 15.64
C GLU A 52 -5.43 -7.21 14.93
N ILE A 53 -6.10 -7.89 13.99
CA ILE A 53 -7.30 -7.38 13.32
C ILE A 53 -8.42 -7.21 14.36
N ARG A 54 -8.70 -8.22 15.17
CA ARG A 54 -9.73 -8.14 16.23
C ARG A 54 -9.42 -7.02 17.22
N ALA A 55 -8.19 -6.92 17.70
CA ALA A 55 -7.77 -5.86 18.62
C ALA A 55 -7.83 -4.46 18.00
N ALA A 56 -7.62 -4.33 16.69
CA ALA A 56 -7.82 -3.06 15.97
C ALA A 56 -9.31 -2.70 15.87
N THR A 57 -10.15 -3.68 15.53
CA THR A 57 -11.61 -3.53 15.47
C THR A 57 -12.18 -3.13 16.84
N ASP A 58 -11.77 -3.79 17.92
CA ASP A 58 -12.23 -3.46 19.28
C ASP A 58 -11.84 -2.04 19.69
N ARG A 59 -10.61 -1.62 19.36
CA ARG A 59 -10.16 -0.25 19.61
C ARG A 59 -11.01 0.77 18.87
N PHE A 60 -11.29 0.52 17.59
CA PHE A 60 -12.17 1.38 16.80
C PHE A 60 -13.59 1.43 17.38
N ARG A 61 -14.15 0.28 17.76
CA ARG A 61 -15.51 0.21 18.33
C ARG A 61 -15.62 1.00 19.64
N ARG A 62 -14.62 0.91 20.53
CA ARG A 62 -14.59 1.71 21.76
C ARG A 62 -14.46 3.20 21.48
N ALA A 63 -13.61 3.58 20.54
CA ALA A 63 -13.40 4.99 20.18
C ALA A 63 -14.65 5.64 19.57
N THR A 64 -15.50 4.85 18.91
CA THR A 64 -16.70 5.32 18.22
C THR A 64 -18.00 5.08 19.01
N GLY A 65 -17.92 4.47 20.20
CA GLY A 65 -19.09 4.10 21.00
C GLY A 65 -19.91 2.93 20.42
N LEU A 66 -19.41 2.28 19.37
CA LEU A 66 -20.01 1.09 18.74
C LEU A 66 -19.79 -0.18 19.58
N ASP A 67 -18.96 -0.13 20.61
CA ASP A 67 -18.79 -1.20 21.60
C ASP A 67 -20.09 -1.56 22.32
N LYS A 68 -20.99 -0.58 22.46
CA LYS A 68 -22.30 -0.74 23.10
C LYS A 68 -23.39 -1.28 22.17
N LEU A 69 -23.16 -1.25 20.85
CA LEU A 69 -24.10 -1.75 19.87
C LEU A 69 -23.84 -3.23 19.58
N PRO A 70 -24.90 -4.03 19.38
CA PRO A 70 -24.75 -5.41 18.95
C PRO A 70 -23.93 -5.48 17.67
N SER A 71 -22.91 -6.34 17.63
CA SER A 71 -22.19 -6.66 16.39
C SER A 71 -22.97 -7.68 15.56
N THR A 72 -24.29 -7.63 15.60
CA THR A 72 -25.13 -8.56 14.87
C THR A 72 -25.02 -8.22 13.39
N PRO A 73 -24.58 -9.16 12.53
CA PRO A 73 -24.64 -8.96 11.10
C PRO A 73 -26.10 -8.74 10.71
N VAL A 74 -26.37 -7.66 9.98
CA VAL A 74 -27.69 -7.42 9.38
C VAL A 74 -27.91 -8.52 8.34
N SER A 75 -29.01 -9.25 8.46
CA SER A 75 -29.39 -10.26 7.47
C SER A 75 -29.79 -9.60 6.15
N LYS A 76 -29.69 -10.33 5.04
CA LYS A 76 -30.13 -9.86 3.71
C LYS A 76 -31.59 -9.38 3.74
N ALA A 77 -32.46 -10.11 4.43
CA ALA A 77 -33.87 -9.75 4.58
C ALA A 77 -34.07 -8.43 5.36
N GLU A 78 -33.30 -8.21 6.43
CA GLU A 78 -33.35 -6.94 7.19
C GLU A 78 -32.79 -5.77 6.38
N TRP A 79 -31.75 -6.01 5.57
CA TRP A 79 -31.19 -5.01 4.65
C TRP A 79 -32.18 -4.61 3.56
N ASP A 80 -32.77 -5.60 2.88
CA ASP A 80 -33.73 -5.37 1.80
C ASP A 80 -35.03 -4.71 2.33
N ALA A 81 -35.42 -4.97 3.59
CA ALA A 81 -36.54 -4.29 4.24
C ALA A 81 -36.26 -2.80 4.55
N LEU A 82 -35.00 -2.44 4.83
CA LEU A 82 -34.61 -1.04 5.02
C LEU A 82 -34.62 -0.30 3.68
N TRP A 83 -34.11 -0.91 2.60
CA TRP A 83 -34.07 -0.35 1.23
C TRP A 83 -34.93 -1.11 0.22
N PRO A 84 -36.27 -0.98 0.29
CA PRO A 84 -37.22 -1.77 -0.50
C PRO A 84 -37.20 -1.48 -1.99
N THR A 85 -36.83 -0.25 -2.37
CA THR A 85 -36.41 0.08 -3.74
C THR A 85 -34.90 -0.03 -3.74
N GLY A 86 -34.37 -1.19 -4.14
CA GLY A 86 -32.94 -1.44 -4.20
C GLY A 86 -32.17 -0.25 -4.77
N ILE A 87 -30.98 0.00 -4.25
CA ILE A 87 -30.10 1.02 -4.83
C ILE A 87 -29.62 0.41 -6.14
N SER A 88 -30.18 0.87 -7.26
CA SER A 88 -29.93 0.32 -8.61
C SER A 88 -28.44 0.26 -8.99
N GLU A 89 -27.59 1.03 -8.32
CA GLU A 89 -26.13 1.06 -8.45
C GLU A 89 -25.40 -0.11 -7.75
N ILE A 90 -26.03 -0.77 -6.77
CA ILE A 90 -25.41 -1.84 -5.95
C ILE A 90 -25.88 -3.23 -6.38
N ASP A 91 -27.11 -3.37 -6.90
CA ASP A 91 -27.69 -4.67 -7.26
C ASP A 91 -27.13 -5.29 -8.56
N ASN A 92 -26.22 -4.60 -9.27
CA ASN A 92 -25.61 -5.05 -10.53
C ASN A 92 -24.09 -5.34 -10.44
N LEU A 93 -23.54 -5.50 -9.23
CA LEU A 93 -22.15 -5.93 -8.99
C LEU A 93 -22.10 -7.37 -8.47
#